data_AF-A0AA36H586-F1
#
_entry.id   AF-A0AA36H586-F1
#
_cell.length_a   1.000
_cell.length_b   1.000
_cell.length_c   1.000
_cell.angle_alpha   90.00
_cell.angle_beta   90.00
_cell.angle_gamma   90.00
#
_symmetry.space_group_name_H-M   'P 1'
#
loop_
_entity.id
_entity.type
_entity.pdbx_description
1 polymer ?
#
loop_
_entity_poly.entity_id
_entity_poly.type
_entity_poly.pdbx_seq_one_letter_code
_entity_poly.pdbx_strand_id
1 'polypeptide(L)'
;MGNGSAVEQSAPSWWSWLNWSPKHDDSHSKEPGQSKLQPVQNDVKAVEVQTPTSSAAEAPSMEAMKDLSEWERIQYLYKYPSMEHDCSTRVARMAFLTGFFLGGASTYAAARETYERSNVGRKYLSPSDAFKRRMDYAIVRFAKSGLVMGAKAAIISGSILVASTHVAAYRQRFSSWYLPAFSGVLAVTLHEVGGVFTFPLGLIGSLKAVGLGVTSGLTLAAVVHLYALSMDKTVDDAYWTFKREYENDLRAEQEFQDRVTKLMKDEGYKWRGSAASRLRKLDEEKLAAHDA
;
A
#
# COMPACT_ATOMS: atom_id res chain seq x y z
N MET A 1 -30.17 -36.72 -14.73
CA MET A 1 -28.72 -36.79 -14.47
C MET A 1 -28.19 -35.38 -14.67
N GLY A 2 -28.01 -34.67 -13.55
CA GLY A 2 -27.79 -33.22 -13.53
C GLY A 2 -26.32 -32.85 -13.70
N ASN A 3 -26.09 -31.80 -14.50
CA ASN A 3 -24.81 -31.13 -14.69
C ASN A 3 -24.39 -30.42 -13.41
N GLY A 4 -23.21 -30.75 -12.89
CA GLY A 4 -22.53 -29.96 -11.86
C GLY A 4 -21.66 -28.88 -12.52
N SER A 5 -21.98 -27.62 -12.25
CA SER A 5 -21.13 -26.48 -12.58
C SER A 5 -19.92 -26.45 -11.66
N ALA A 6 -18.73 -26.59 -12.24
CA ALA A 6 -17.47 -26.38 -11.53
C ALA A 6 -17.34 -24.90 -11.16
N VAL A 7 -17.14 -24.64 -9.86
CA VAL A 7 -16.80 -23.33 -9.31
C VAL A 7 -15.39 -22.98 -9.79
N GLU A 8 -15.29 -21.94 -10.61
CA GLU A 8 -14.03 -21.34 -11.05
C GLU A 8 -13.38 -20.65 -9.85
N GLN A 9 -12.34 -21.27 -9.29
CA GLN A 9 -11.50 -20.65 -8.26
C GLN A 9 -10.70 -19.53 -8.91
N SER A 10 -10.97 -18.28 -8.52
CA SER A 10 -10.17 -17.13 -8.93
C SER A 10 -8.72 -17.32 -8.49
N ALA A 11 -7.81 -17.23 -9.46
CA ALA A 11 -6.38 -17.37 -9.21
C ALA A 11 -5.92 -16.28 -8.22
N PRO A 12 -5.05 -16.60 -7.25
CA PRO A 12 -4.56 -15.63 -6.29
C PRO A 12 -3.80 -14.52 -7.01
N SER A 13 -4.31 -13.28 -6.92
CA SER A 13 -3.62 -12.11 -7.43
C SER A 13 -2.31 -11.91 -6.65
N TRP A 14 -1.21 -11.60 -7.33
CA TRP A 14 0.10 -11.35 -6.70
C TRP A 14 0.07 -10.22 -5.65
N TRP A 15 -0.95 -9.36 -5.68
CA TRP A 15 -1.22 -8.34 -4.66
C TRP A 15 -1.68 -8.91 -3.31
N SER A 16 -2.31 -10.10 -3.30
CA SER A 16 -2.65 -10.79 -2.04
C SER A 16 -1.42 -11.14 -1.21
N TRP A 17 -0.25 -11.28 -1.84
CA TRP A 17 1.04 -11.49 -1.17
C TRP A 17 1.62 -10.21 -0.55
N LEU A 18 1.25 -9.04 -1.07
CA LEU A 18 1.65 -7.73 -0.54
C LEU A 18 0.72 -7.24 0.58
N ASN A 19 -0.52 -7.77 0.63
CA ASN A 19 -1.40 -7.63 1.78
C ASN A 19 -0.94 -8.58 2.89
N TRP A 20 0.07 -8.17 3.66
CA TRP A 20 0.40 -8.84 4.92
C TRP A 20 -0.77 -8.65 5.90
N SER A 21 -1.71 -9.58 5.89
CA SER A 21 -2.61 -9.82 7.02
C SER A 21 -2.05 -11.02 7.78
N PRO A 22 -1.75 -10.93 9.08
CA PRO A 22 -1.27 -12.07 9.84
C PRO A 22 -2.39 -13.14 9.87
N LYS A 23 -2.18 -14.26 9.17
CA LYS A 23 -2.96 -15.48 9.37
C LYS A 23 -2.61 -16.02 10.75
N HIS A 24 -3.57 -16.01 11.66
CA HIS A 24 -3.50 -16.85 12.85
C HIS A 24 -4.06 -18.22 12.46
N ASP A 25 -3.21 -19.23 12.45
CA ASP A 25 -3.62 -20.62 12.28
C ASP A 25 -4.45 -21.07 13.49
N ASP A 26 -5.63 -21.61 13.19
CA ASP A 26 -6.49 -22.31 14.14
C ASP A 26 -5.82 -23.62 14.56
N SER A 27 -5.56 -23.77 15.85
CA SER A 27 -5.32 -25.09 16.45
C SER A 27 -6.23 -25.29 17.65
N HIS A 28 -6.83 -26.48 17.65
CA HIS A 28 -7.96 -26.93 18.44
C HIS A 28 -7.80 -26.87 19.97
N SER A 29 -8.98 -26.69 20.60
CA SER A 29 -9.48 -27.35 21.82
C SER A 29 -9.03 -26.84 23.20
N LYS A 30 -9.98 -26.27 23.95
CA LYS A 30 -10.80 -27.00 24.93
C LYS A 30 -11.87 -26.08 25.54
N GLU A 31 -13.13 -26.49 25.38
CA GLU A 31 -14.24 -26.18 26.28
C GLU A 31 -13.90 -26.67 27.71
N PRO A 32 -14.41 -26.03 28.79
CA PRO A 32 -15.81 -26.26 29.19
C PRO A 32 -16.53 -25.07 29.83
N GLY A 33 -17.87 -25.08 29.76
CA GLY A 33 -18.69 -24.22 30.61
C GLY A 33 -20.13 -24.05 30.16
N GLN A 34 -20.92 -25.12 30.17
CA GLN A 34 -22.37 -25.07 30.08
C GLN A 34 -22.96 -24.17 31.18
N SER A 35 -23.79 -23.19 30.82
CA SER A 35 -24.90 -22.76 31.66
C SER A 35 -26.14 -22.49 30.80
N LYS A 36 -27.10 -23.39 30.99
CA LYS A 36 -28.44 -23.52 30.44
C LYS A 36 -29.36 -22.41 30.94
N LEU A 37 -29.99 -21.64 30.04
CA LEU A 37 -31.32 -21.05 30.25
C LEU A 37 -32.08 -20.98 28.92
N GLN A 38 -33.39 -21.21 29.04
CA GLN A 38 -34.37 -21.69 28.06
C GLN A 38 -34.96 -20.60 27.15
N PRO A 39 -35.73 -20.99 26.09
CA PRO A 39 -36.14 -20.11 25.01
C PRO A 39 -37.40 -19.30 25.37
N VAL A 40 -37.43 -18.03 25.00
CA VAL A 40 -38.68 -17.26 24.92
C VAL A 40 -39.01 -17.10 23.45
N GLN A 41 -39.96 -17.92 23.03
CA GLN A 41 -40.69 -17.83 21.79
C GLN A 41 -41.67 -16.66 21.92
N ASN A 42 -41.54 -15.65 21.07
CA ASN A 42 -42.60 -14.67 20.82
C ASN A 42 -42.74 -14.44 19.32
N ASP A 43 -43.98 -14.55 18.90
CA ASP A 43 -44.49 -14.54 17.54
C ASP A 43 -44.31 -13.21 16.79
N VAL A 44 -44.03 -13.38 15.49
CA VAL A 44 -44.48 -12.60 14.34
C VAL A 44 -44.32 -11.07 14.38
N LYS A 45 -43.37 -10.60 13.55
CA LYS A 45 -43.68 -9.65 12.46
C LYS A 45 -42.63 -9.77 11.36
N ALA A 46 -43.10 -10.07 10.15
CA ALA A 46 -42.32 -9.93 8.94
C ALA A 46 -41.81 -8.49 8.86
N VAL A 47 -40.52 -8.31 9.12
CA VAL A 47 -39.81 -7.09 8.77
C VAL A 47 -39.19 -7.38 7.41
N GLU A 48 -39.89 -6.87 6.39
CA GLU A 48 -39.37 -6.65 5.06
C GLU A 48 -38.07 -5.85 5.19
N VAL A 49 -36.93 -6.53 5.12
CA VAL A 49 -35.62 -5.88 5.08
C VAL A 49 -35.49 -5.30 3.68
N GLN A 50 -36.01 -4.09 3.54
CA GLN A 50 -35.48 -3.11 2.60
C GLN A 50 -33.97 -3.10 2.81
N THR A 51 -33.23 -3.54 1.81
CA THR A 51 -31.84 -3.17 1.58
C THR A 51 -31.74 -1.66 1.82
N PRO A 52 -31.05 -1.18 2.89
CA PRO A 52 -30.69 0.22 2.90
C PRO A 52 -29.63 0.32 1.82
N THR A 53 -30.06 0.80 0.65
CA THR A 53 -29.21 1.44 -0.34
C THR A 53 -28.52 2.59 0.39
N SER A 54 -27.43 2.25 1.07
CA SER A 54 -26.51 3.21 1.61
C SER A 54 -26.04 4.00 0.41
N SER A 55 -26.39 5.28 0.40
CA SER A 55 -25.90 6.30 -0.52
C SER A 55 -24.39 6.45 -0.33
N ALA A 56 -23.63 5.41 -0.70
CA ALA A 56 -22.26 5.56 -1.14
C ALA A 56 -22.40 6.12 -2.55
N ALA A 57 -22.09 7.40 -2.70
CA ALA A 57 -22.08 8.07 -3.99
C ALA A 57 -21.36 7.18 -5.02
N GLU A 58 -22.14 6.64 -5.94
CA GLU A 58 -21.67 5.76 -6.99
C GLU A 58 -20.67 6.56 -7.81
N ALA A 59 -19.44 6.05 -7.92
CA ALA A 59 -18.46 6.73 -8.73
C ALA A 59 -18.99 6.80 -10.18
N PRO A 60 -19.00 7.99 -10.80
CA PRO A 60 -19.48 8.11 -12.17
C PRO A 60 -18.66 7.18 -13.04
N SER A 61 -19.34 6.44 -13.91
CA SER A 61 -18.71 5.55 -14.87
C SER A 61 -17.65 6.30 -15.68
N MET A 62 -16.65 5.60 -16.21
CA MET A 62 -15.61 6.23 -17.04
C MET A 62 -16.19 7.09 -18.19
N GLU A 63 -17.38 6.78 -18.66
CA GLU A 63 -18.06 7.56 -19.69
C GLU A 63 -18.56 8.90 -19.14
N ALA A 64 -19.14 8.92 -17.94
CA ALA A 64 -19.51 10.16 -17.26
C ALA A 64 -18.29 11.02 -16.90
N MET A 65 -17.12 10.41 -16.64
CA MET A 65 -15.86 11.15 -16.44
C MET A 65 -15.35 11.88 -17.69
N LYS A 66 -15.69 11.42 -18.90
CA LYS A 66 -15.29 12.06 -20.16
C LYS A 66 -16.02 13.39 -20.43
N ASP A 67 -17.17 13.59 -19.79
CA ASP A 67 -17.97 14.81 -19.96
C ASP A 67 -17.61 15.90 -18.93
N LEU A 68 -16.87 15.54 -17.88
CA LEU A 68 -16.40 16.46 -16.83
C LEU A 68 -15.21 17.31 -17.30
N SER A 69 -15.11 18.53 -16.75
CA SER A 69 -13.96 19.41 -16.96
C SER A 69 -12.66 18.79 -16.42
N GLU A 70 -11.53 19.09 -17.07
CA GLU A 70 -10.22 18.50 -16.73
C GLU A 70 -9.83 18.73 -15.26
N TRP A 71 -10.17 19.89 -14.70
CA TRP A 71 -9.92 20.21 -13.30
C TRP A 71 -10.85 19.45 -12.34
N GLU A 72 -12.09 19.22 -12.75
CA GLU A 72 -13.08 18.46 -11.97
C GLU A 72 -12.68 16.98 -11.88
N ARG A 73 -12.07 16.42 -12.93
CA ARG A 73 -11.49 15.06 -12.92
C ARG A 73 -10.38 14.92 -11.89
N ILE A 74 -9.49 15.92 -11.79
CA ILE A 74 -8.42 15.91 -10.79
C ILE A 74 -9.02 16.08 -9.38
N GLN A 75 -10.00 16.95 -9.19
CA GLN A 75 -10.67 17.08 -7.89
C GLN A 75 -11.36 15.79 -7.47
N TYR A 76 -11.94 15.05 -8.42
CA TYR A 76 -12.59 13.78 -8.16
C TYR A 76 -11.64 12.76 -7.52
N LEU A 77 -10.37 12.75 -7.96
CA LEU A 77 -9.30 11.92 -7.42
C LEU A 77 -9.12 12.07 -5.90
N TYR A 78 -9.38 13.26 -5.38
CA TYR A 78 -9.16 13.59 -3.97
C TYR A 78 -10.44 13.57 -3.13
N LYS A 79 -11.61 13.63 -3.77
CA LYS A 79 -12.91 13.61 -3.07
C LYS A 79 -13.35 12.20 -2.72
N TYR A 80 -12.99 11.22 -3.54
CA TYR A 80 -13.41 9.83 -3.38
C TYR A 80 -12.24 8.92 -3.09
N PRO A 81 -12.48 7.76 -2.44
CA PRO A 81 -11.51 6.68 -2.34
C PRO A 81 -11.06 6.26 -3.75
N SER A 82 -9.87 6.69 -4.14
CA SER A 82 -9.30 6.42 -5.46
C SER A 82 -8.04 5.56 -5.35
N MET A 83 -7.79 4.76 -6.38
CA MET A 83 -6.58 3.92 -6.46
C MET A 83 -5.31 4.78 -6.33
N GLU A 84 -5.29 5.96 -6.92
CA GLU A 84 -4.13 6.85 -6.98
C GLU A 84 -3.71 7.36 -5.60
N HIS A 85 -4.68 7.75 -4.77
CA HIS A 85 -4.42 8.21 -3.42
C HIS A 85 -3.89 7.08 -2.53
N ASP A 86 -4.50 5.89 -2.60
CA ASP A 86 -4.08 4.75 -1.79
C ASP A 86 -2.72 4.18 -2.27
N CYS A 87 -2.56 4.01 -3.58
CA CYS A 87 -1.31 3.54 -4.18
C CYS A 87 -0.14 4.48 -3.88
N SER A 88 -0.32 5.80 -4.05
CA SER A 88 0.74 6.77 -3.71
C SER A 88 1.11 6.73 -2.22
N THR A 89 0.13 6.60 -1.33
CA THR A 89 0.37 6.49 0.12
C THR A 89 1.10 5.19 0.47
N ARG A 90 0.64 4.05 -0.06
CA ARG A 90 1.26 2.73 0.20
C ARG A 90 2.67 2.66 -0.35
N VAL A 91 2.88 3.08 -1.60
CA VAL A 91 4.20 3.06 -2.22
C VAL A 91 5.14 4.03 -1.51
N ALA A 92 4.71 5.23 -1.15
CA ALA A 92 5.55 6.16 -0.40
C ALA A 92 5.97 5.58 0.97
N ARG A 93 5.07 4.88 1.68
CA ARG A 93 5.39 4.19 2.94
C ARG A 93 6.38 3.05 2.73
N MET A 94 6.16 2.20 1.73
CA MET A 94 7.05 1.07 1.45
C MET A 94 8.43 1.53 0.94
N ALA A 95 8.46 2.57 0.12
CA ALA A 95 9.70 3.20 -0.33
C ALA A 95 10.45 3.87 0.82
N PHE A 96 9.73 4.51 1.75
CA PHE A 96 10.34 5.04 2.98
C PHE A 96 11.01 3.94 3.79
N LEU A 97 10.29 2.86 4.09
CA LEU A 97 10.81 1.75 4.89
C LEU A 97 12.01 1.07 4.20
N THR A 98 11.88 0.80 2.90
CA THR A 98 12.96 0.22 2.10
C THR A 98 14.19 1.14 2.09
N GLY A 99 14.01 2.43 1.81
CA GLY A 99 15.08 3.41 1.84
C GLY A 99 15.69 3.60 3.22
N PHE A 100 14.89 3.47 4.28
CA PHE A 100 15.35 3.53 5.67
C PHE A 100 16.28 2.37 6.01
N PHE A 101 15.86 1.13 5.74
CA PHE A 101 16.69 -0.05 6.03
C PHE A 101 17.93 -0.12 5.14
N LEU A 102 17.81 0.13 3.83
CA LEU A 102 18.97 0.11 2.93
C LEU A 102 19.94 1.27 3.23
N GLY A 103 19.44 2.47 3.49
CA GLY A 103 20.25 3.64 3.83
C GLY A 103 20.95 3.51 5.19
N GLY A 104 20.27 2.88 6.16
CA GLY A 104 20.86 2.54 7.44
C GLY A 104 21.93 1.45 7.32
N ALA A 105 21.63 0.34 6.63
CA ALA A 105 22.54 -0.80 6.49
C ALA A 105 23.80 -0.45 5.67
N SER A 106 23.65 0.26 4.57
CA SER A 106 24.77 0.66 3.70
C SER A 106 25.82 1.54 4.41
N THR A 107 25.41 2.31 5.42
CA THR A 107 26.32 3.18 6.17
C THR A 107 26.92 2.52 7.39
N TYR A 108 26.52 1.30 7.74
CA TYR A 108 26.99 0.61 8.94
C TYR A 108 28.51 0.36 8.92
N ALA A 109 29.04 -0.13 7.81
CA ALA A 109 30.48 -0.40 7.66
C ALA A 109 31.31 0.89 7.74
N ALA A 110 30.92 1.92 7.00
CA ALA A 110 31.57 3.23 7.04
C ALA A 110 31.48 3.90 8.42
N ALA A 111 30.34 3.74 9.13
CA ALA A 111 30.16 4.24 10.48
C ALA A 111 31.12 3.57 11.46
N ARG A 112 31.28 2.24 11.37
CA ARG A 112 32.21 1.48 12.19
C ARG A 112 33.64 1.97 12.01
N GLU A 113 34.11 2.10 10.77
CA GLU A 113 35.46 2.61 10.50
C GLU A 113 35.67 4.04 11.00
N THR A 114 34.65 4.90 10.84
CA THR A 114 34.70 6.28 11.32
C THR A 114 34.77 6.34 12.85
N TYR A 115 34.03 5.46 13.53
CA TYR A 115 34.06 5.33 14.98
C TYR A 115 35.41 4.83 15.49
N GLU A 116 35.98 3.80 14.82
CA GLU A 116 37.29 3.24 15.18
C GLU A 116 38.39 4.28 14.97
N ARG A 117 38.38 5.05 13.86
CA ARG A 117 39.34 6.14 13.61
C ARG A 117 39.20 7.30 14.61
N SER A 118 37.99 7.68 15.00
CA SER A 118 37.75 8.86 15.86
C SER A 118 37.95 8.59 17.36
N ASN A 119 37.96 7.31 17.77
CA ASN A 119 38.15 6.93 19.17
C ASN A 119 39.52 6.26 19.44
N VAL A 120 40.47 6.36 18.51
CA VAL A 120 41.86 5.92 18.75
C VAL A 120 42.43 6.69 19.95
N GLY A 121 42.89 5.96 20.98
CA GLY A 121 43.51 6.54 22.19
C GLY A 121 42.55 6.81 23.36
N ARG A 122 41.24 6.56 23.23
CA ARG A 122 40.31 6.64 24.37
C ARG A 122 40.38 5.38 25.23
N LYS A 123 40.60 5.55 26.53
CA LYS A 123 40.58 4.47 27.52
C LYS A 123 39.15 4.24 27.98
N TYR A 124 38.59 3.07 27.66
CA TYR A 124 37.27 2.66 28.15
C TYR A 124 37.39 2.10 29.56
N LEU A 125 36.34 2.26 30.37
CA LEU A 125 36.27 1.71 31.73
C LEU A 125 36.21 0.17 31.71
N SER A 126 35.56 -0.40 30.68
CA SER A 126 35.38 -1.83 30.50
C SER A 126 35.13 -2.18 29.02
N PRO A 127 35.35 -3.44 28.60
CA PRO A 127 35.04 -3.88 27.24
C PRO A 127 33.54 -3.80 26.91
N SER A 128 32.66 -3.93 27.90
CA SER A 128 31.21 -3.78 27.72
C SER A 128 30.80 -2.33 27.49
N ASP A 129 31.43 -1.35 28.15
CA ASP A 129 31.21 0.09 27.89
C ASP A 129 31.66 0.47 26.46
N ALA A 130 32.80 -0.08 26.01
CA ALA A 130 33.27 0.12 24.64
C ALA A 130 32.27 -0.42 23.59
N PHE A 131 31.73 -1.62 23.83
CA PHE A 131 30.71 -2.20 22.96
C PHE A 131 29.43 -1.35 22.94
N LYS A 132 28.95 -0.92 24.11
CA LYS A 132 27.73 -0.09 24.22
C LYS A 132 27.86 1.22 23.43
N ARG A 133 28.96 1.95 23.62
CA ARG A 133 29.19 3.22 22.91
C ARG A 133 29.31 3.05 21.40
N ARG A 134 29.89 1.94 20.96
CA ARG A 134 29.98 1.59 19.54
C ARG A 134 28.61 1.26 18.96
N MET A 135 27.79 0.53 19.69
CA MET A 135 26.41 0.22 19.33
C MET A 135 25.55 1.48 19.28
N ASP A 136 25.64 2.37 20.28
CA ASP A 136 24.93 3.65 20.31
C ASP A 136 25.28 4.52 19.10
N TYR A 137 26.58 4.64 18.78
CA TYR A 137 27.02 5.37 17.59
C TYR A 137 26.49 4.76 16.29
N ALA A 138 26.50 3.43 16.19
CA ALA A 138 25.98 2.72 15.03
C ALA A 138 24.46 2.93 14.88
N ILE A 139 23.68 2.86 15.96
CA ILE A 139 22.24 3.09 15.95
C ILE A 139 21.91 4.52 15.53
N VAL A 140 22.60 5.52 16.11
CA VAL A 140 22.37 6.93 15.76
C VAL A 140 22.70 7.18 14.29
N ARG A 141 23.80 6.60 13.78
CA ARG A 141 24.19 6.76 12.39
C ARG A 141 23.24 6.04 11.44
N PHE A 142 22.81 4.83 11.81
CA PHE A 142 21.79 4.06 11.10
C PHE A 142 20.50 4.85 10.98
N ALA A 143 19.98 5.38 12.09
CA ALA A 143 18.74 6.15 12.12
C ALA A 143 18.88 7.44 11.30
N LYS A 144 19.98 8.20 11.47
CA LYS A 144 20.19 9.46 10.72
C LYS A 144 20.28 9.21 9.21
N SER A 145 21.07 8.21 8.80
CA SER A 145 21.22 7.87 7.37
C SER A 145 19.94 7.28 6.80
N GLY A 146 19.33 6.34 7.52
CA GLY A 146 18.08 5.70 7.14
C GLY A 146 16.94 6.71 6.98
N LEU A 147 16.75 7.63 7.93
CA LEU A 147 15.68 8.64 7.83
C LEU A 147 15.86 9.55 6.61
N VAL A 148 17.09 10.01 6.35
CA VAL A 148 17.37 10.87 5.19
C VAL A 148 17.16 10.12 3.88
N MET A 149 17.66 8.88 3.79
CA MET A 149 17.53 8.06 2.58
C MET A 149 16.09 7.61 2.34
N GLY A 150 15.39 7.19 3.40
CA GLY A 150 13.98 6.82 3.37
C GLY A 150 13.09 7.99 2.96
N ALA A 151 13.30 9.19 3.53
CA ALA A 151 12.55 10.38 3.15
C ALA A 151 12.78 10.73 1.68
N LYS A 152 14.02 10.67 1.18
CA LYS A 152 14.33 10.87 -0.23
C LYS A 152 13.61 9.84 -1.11
N ALA A 153 13.71 8.56 -0.78
CA ALA A 153 13.06 7.49 -1.53
C ALA A 153 11.54 7.65 -1.59
N ALA A 154 10.90 8.03 -0.47
CA ALA A 154 9.46 8.27 -0.38
C ALA A 154 9.01 9.44 -1.25
N ILE A 155 9.75 10.56 -1.21
CA ILE A 155 9.43 11.75 -2.01
C ILE A 155 9.58 11.45 -3.51
N ILE A 156 10.65 10.77 -3.92
CA ILE A 156 10.89 10.43 -5.34
C ILE A 156 9.79 9.49 -5.84
N SER A 157 9.59 8.36 -5.16
CA SER A 157 8.61 7.35 -5.58
C SER A 157 7.17 7.89 -5.54
N GLY A 158 6.81 8.62 -4.49
CA GLY A 158 5.51 9.26 -4.34
C GLY A 158 5.26 10.30 -5.43
N SER A 159 6.22 11.17 -5.72
CA SER A 159 6.07 12.20 -6.77
C SER A 159 5.97 11.62 -8.17
N ILE A 160 6.71 10.56 -8.51
CA ILE A 160 6.59 9.87 -9.81
C ILE A 160 5.18 9.31 -9.98
N LEU A 161 4.63 8.66 -8.95
CA LEU A 161 3.29 8.08 -9.03
C LEU A 161 2.21 9.14 -9.09
N VAL A 162 2.28 10.17 -8.25
CA VAL A 162 1.35 11.29 -8.28
C VAL A 162 1.39 11.96 -9.65
N ALA A 163 2.57 12.31 -10.18
CA ALA A 163 2.67 12.92 -11.51
C ALA A 163 2.14 12.01 -12.63
N SER A 164 2.50 10.73 -12.62
CA SER A 164 2.08 9.78 -13.66
C SER A 164 0.57 9.56 -13.65
N THR A 165 -0.02 9.43 -12.47
CA THR A 165 -1.46 9.23 -12.30
C THR A 165 -2.26 10.48 -12.61
N HIS A 166 -1.76 11.66 -12.25
CA HIS A 166 -2.40 12.93 -12.61
C HIS A 166 -2.39 13.16 -14.12
N VAL A 167 -1.29 12.83 -14.80
CA VAL A 167 -1.22 12.91 -16.27
C VAL A 167 -2.12 11.87 -16.94
N ALA A 168 -2.21 10.66 -16.40
CA ALA A 168 -3.12 9.64 -16.90
C ALA A 168 -4.59 10.06 -16.75
N ALA A 169 -4.97 10.63 -15.60
CA ALA A 169 -6.30 11.16 -15.34
C ALA A 169 -6.63 12.39 -16.22
N TYR A 170 -5.65 13.26 -16.43
CA TYR A 170 -5.78 14.45 -17.28
C TYR A 170 -5.98 14.08 -18.75
N ARG A 171 -5.12 13.21 -19.30
CA ARG A 171 -5.16 12.82 -20.72
C ARG A 171 -6.15 11.70 -21.04
N GLN A 172 -6.77 11.09 -20.03
CA GLN A 172 -7.67 9.93 -20.16
C GLN A 172 -7.05 8.79 -20.99
N ARG A 173 -5.72 8.70 -20.94
CA ARG A 173 -4.92 7.72 -21.67
C ARG A 173 -3.68 7.44 -20.84
N PHE A 174 -3.43 6.17 -20.57
CA PHE A 174 -2.23 5.72 -19.92
C PHE A 174 -1.18 5.31 -20.96
N SER A 175 0.02 5.85 -20.81
CA SER A 175 1.19 5.45 -21.59
C SER A 175 2.27 4.97 -20.63
N SER A 176 2.81 3.78 -20.90
CA SER A 176 3.96 3.25 -20.16
C SER A 176 5.18 4.19 -20.22
N TRP A 177 5.25 5.08 -21.22
CA TRP A 177 6.31 6.07 -21.38
C TRP A 177 6.30 7.17 -20.30
N TYR A 178 5.18 7.38 -19.61
CA TYR A 178 5.12 8.34 -18.49
C TYR A 178 6.09 7.96 -17.38
N LEU A 179 6.27 6.65 -17.12
CA LEU A 179 7.11 6.18 -16.03
C LEU A 179 8.61 6.46 -16.27
N PRO A 180 9.23 6.11 -17.42
CA PRO A 180 10.59 6.53 -17.76
C PRO A 180 10.75 8.05 -17.83
N ALA A 181 9.78 8.77 -18.39
CA ALA A 181 9.87 10.22 -18.56
C ALA A 181 9.88 10.96 -17.21
N PHE A 182 8.94 10.64 -16.31
CA PHE A 182 8.90 11.25 -14.98
C PHE A 182 10.06 10.79 -14.10
N SER A 183 10.42 9.51 -14.15
CA SER A 183 11.56 8.98 -13.38
C SER A 183 12.88 9.66 -13.79
N GLY A 184 13.13 9.84 -15.09
CA GLY A 184 14.32 10.53 -15.60
C GLY A 184 14.39 12.00 -15.17
N VAL A 185 13.28 12.75 -15.29
CA VAL A 185 13.23 14.18 -14.92
C VAL A 185 13.31 14.39 -13.40
N LEU A 186 12.63 13.56 -12.61
CA LEU A 186 12.71 13.62 -11.14
C LEU A 186 14.09 13.22 -10.62
N ALA A 187 14.78 12.27 -11.26
CA ALA A 187 16.14 11.92 -10.91
C ALA A 187 17.13 13.09 -11.12
N VAL A 188 16.94 13.90 -12.17
CA VAL A 188 17.77 15.10 -12.42
C VAL A 188 17.50 16.17 -11.37
N THR A 189 16.23 16.54 -11.22
CA THR A 189 15.83 17.65 -10.32
C THR A 189 16.19 17.34 -8.87
N LEU A 190 16.03 16.10 -8.42
CA LEU A 190 16.35 15.74 -7.04
C LEU A 190 17.85 15.56 -6.79
N HIS A 191 18.63 15.21 -7.81
CA HIS A 191 20.09 15.25 -7.74
C HIS A 191 20.60 16.69 -7.62
N GLU A 192 19.96 17.65 -8.31
CA GLU A 192 20.29 19.07 -8.20
C GLU A 192 19.83 19.68 -6.87
N VAL A 193 18.61 19.38 -6.40
CA VAL A 193 18.03 19.97 -5.18
C VAL A 193 18.56 19.32 -3.90
N GLY A 194 18.98 18.05 -3.96
CA GLY A 194 19.71 17.39 -2.87
C GLY A 194 21.14 17.93 -2.66
N GLY A 195 21.57 18.90 -3.48
CA GLY A 195 22.95 19.28 -3.68
C GLY A 195 23.36 20.70 -3.32
N VAL A 196 22.64 21.41 -2.44
CA VAL A 196 23.25 22.58 -1.76
C VAL A 196 24.44 22.15 -0.88
N PHE A 197 24.56 20.85 -0.57
CA PHE A 197 25.75 20.24 0.07
C PHE A 197 26.54 19.27 -0.84
N THR A 198 26.24 19.19 -2.14
CA THR A 198 27.01 18.37 -3.10
C THR A 198 27.45 19.18 -4.30
N PHE A 199 28.22 20.25 -4.05
CA PHE A 199 29.21 20.73 -5.01
C PHE A 199 30.53 19.97 -4.77
N PRO A 200 31.31 19.52 -5.78
CA PRO A 200 31.06 19.38 -7.21
C PRO A 200 31.27 17.91 -7.64
N LEU A 201 30.23 17.06 -7.66
CA LEU A 201 30.32 15.73 -8.30
C LEU A 201 29.91 15.73 -9.78
N GLY A 202 29.78 16.94 -10.37
CA GLY A 202 29.86 17.19 -11.80
C GLY A 202 28.72 16.63 -12.65
N LEU A 203 28.74 17.03 -13.93
CA LEU A 203 27.87 16.51 -14.99
C LEU A 203 27.82 14.96 -15.03
N ILE A 204 28.90 14.31 -14.59
CA ILE A 204 29.03 12.85 -14.53
C ILE A 204 28.13 12.23 -13.45
N GLY A 205 27.98 12.89 -12.29
CA GLY A 205 27.04 12.48 -11.25
C GLY A 205 25.59 12.58 -11.73
N SER A 206 25.23 13.69 -12.37
CA SER A 206 23.92 13.90 -12.97
C SER A 206 23.62 12.89 -14.09
N LEU A 207 24.60 12.58 -14.93
CA LEU A 207 24.42 11.59 -16.01
C LEU A 207 24.18 10.17 -15.46
N LYS A 208 24.89 9.78 -14.39
CA LYS A 208 24.64 8.50 -13.70
C LYS A 208 23.25 8.47 -13.06
N ALA A 209 22.81 9.58 -12.46
CA ALA A 209 21.46 9.70 -11.88
C ALA A 209 20.37 9.59 -12.96
N VAL A 210 20.55 10.25 -14.11
CA VAL A 210 19.65 10.11 -15.28
C VAL A 210 19.62 8.67 -15.77
N GLY A 211 20.78 8.04 -15.96
CA GLY A 211 20.87 6.66 -16.42
C GLY A 211 20.14 5.70 -15.48
N LEU A 212 20.32 5.86 -14.17
CA LEU A 212 19.59 5.07 -13.17
C LEU A 212 18.08 5.38 -13.14
N GLY A 213 17.68 6.64 -13.29
CA GLY A 213 16.27 7.05 -13.36
C GLY A 213 15.55 6.49 -14.58
N VAL A 214 16.18 6.58 -15.76
CA VAL A 214 15.62 6.06 -17.02
C VAL A 214 15.57 4.55 -17.02
N THR A 215 16.63 3.86 -16.57
CA THR A 215 16.64 2.39 -16.52
C THR A 215 15.62 1.84 -15.54
N SER A 216 15.51 2.43 -14.34
CA SER A 216 14.47 2.04 -13.38
C SER A 216 13.06 2.32 -13.91
N GLY A 217 12.83 3.46 -14.57
CA GLY A 217 11.55 3.76 -15.22
C GLY A 217 11.22 2.79 -16.37
N LEU A 218 12.22 2.37 -17.16
CA LEU A 218 12.07 1.37 -18.21
C LEU A 218 11.75 -0.01 -17.65
N THR A 219 12.38 -0.42 -16.54
CA THR A 219 12.05 -1.69 -15.88
C THR A 219 10.61 -1.71 -15.39
N LEU A 220 10.13 -0.60 -14.83
CA LEU A 220 8.74 -0.46 -14.41
C LEU A 220 7.77 -0.49 -15.61
N ALA A 221 8.12 0.19 -16.71
CA ALA A 221 7.35 0.14 -17.95
C ALA A 221 7.29 -1.27 -18.54
N ALA A 222 8.40 -2.03 -18.49
CA ALA A 222 8.47 -3.41 -18.97
C ALA A 222 7.55 -4.33 -18.15
N VAL A 223 7.49 -4.16 -16.83
CA VAL A 223 6.55 -4.92 -15.97
C VAL A 223 5.09 -4.64 -16.35
N VAL A 224 4.74 -3.37 -16.58
CA VAL A 224 3.38 -3.01 -17.02
C VAL A 224 3.06 -3.59 -18.39
N HIS A 225 4.01 -3.59 -19.32
CA HIS A 225 3.84 -4.24 -20.62
C HIS A 225 3.68 -5.74 -20.51
N LEU A 226 4.43 -6.41 -19.64
CA LEU A 226 4.33 -7.85 -19.41
C LEU A 226 2.97 -8.20 -18.79
N TYR A 227 2.47 -7.35 -17.87
CA TYR A 227 1.11 -7.49 -17.33
C TYR A 227 0.03 -7.32 -18.40
N ALA A 228 0.15 -6.30 -19.26
CA ALA A 228 -0.79 -6.09 -20.35
C ALA A 228 -0.81 -7.28 -21.33
N LEU A 229 0.37 -7.84 -21.64
CA LEU A 229 0.51 -9.06 -22.45
C LEU A 229 -0.15 -10.28 -21.77
N SER A 230 -0.03 -10.41 -20.44
CA SER A 230 -0.67 -11.53 -19.72
C SER A 230 -2.20 -11.47 -19.71
N MET A 231 -2.78 -10.30 -19.95
CA MET A 231 -4.23 -10.09 -20.04
C MET A 231 -4.74 -9.97 -21.48
N ASP A 232 -3.88 -10.16 -22.49
CA ASP A 232 -4.20 -9.95 -23.91
C ASP A 232 -4.88 -8.59 -24.19
N LYS A 233 -4.47 -7.55 -23.45
CA LYS A 233 -5.06 -6.19 -23.52
C LYS A 233 -3.99 -5.17 -23.88
N THR A 234 -4.43 -4.02 -24.41
CA THR A 234 -3.54 -2.87 -24.57
C THR A 234 -3.12 -2.36 -23.19
N VAL A 235 -1.98 -1.66 -23.11
CA VAL A 235 -1.48 -1.10 -21.83
C VAL A 235 -2.47 -0.11 -21.21
N ASP A 236 -3.21 0.62 -22.05
CA ASP A 236 -4.24 1.56 -21.61
C ASP A 236 -5.46 0.80 -21.04
N ASP A 237 -5.97 -0.18 -21.78
CA ASP A 237 -7.12 -0.99 -21.32
C ASP A 237 -6.79 -1.81 -20.07
N ALA A 238 -5.58 -2.34 -19.98
CA ALA A 238 -5.10 -3.07 -18.81
C ALA A 238 -5.04 -2.13 -17.58
N TYR A 239 -4.55 -0.91 -17.74
CA TYR A 239 -4.53 0.09 -16.67
C TYR A 239 -5.93 0.43 -16.17
N TRP A 240 -6.87 0.71 -17.07
CA TRP A 240 -8.24 1.07 -16.69
C TRP A 240 -9.05 -0.11 -16.13
N THR A 241 -8.81 -1.32 -16.64
CA THR A 241 -9.37 -2.55 -16.04
C THR A 241 -8.86 -2.69 -14.61
N PHE A 242 -7.55 -2.60 -14.43
CA PHE A 242 -6.91 -2.70 -13.12
C PHE A 242 -7.42 -1.63 -12.15
N LYS A 243 -7.51 -0.37 -12.60
CA LYS A 243 -8.04 0.73 -11.79
C LYS A 243 -9.46 0.44 -11.31
N ARG A 244 -10.32 -0.07 -12.19
CA ARG A 244 -11.72 -0.38 -11.85
C ARG A 244 -11.82 -1.50 -10.83
N GLU A 245 -11.08 -2.59 -11.02
CA GLU A 245 -11.02 -3.70 -10.07
C GLU A 245 -10.51 -3.22 -8.72
N TYR A 246 -9.43 -2.44 -8.71
CA TYR A 246 -8.84 -1.90 -7.49
C TYR A 246 -9.79 -0.96 -6.74
N GLU A 247 -10.46 -0.05 -7.43
CA GLU A 247 -11.42 0.85 -6.80
C GLU A 247 -12.64 0.10 -6.24
N ASN A 248 -13.08 -0.97 -6.91
CA ASN A 248 -14.15 -1.82 -6.41
C ASN A 248 -13.74 -2.52 -5.12
N ASP A 249 -12.53 -3.10 -5.08
CA ASP A 249 -11.97 -3.72 -3.87
C ASP A 249 -11.84 -2.70 -2.73
N LEU A 250 -11.43 -1.46 -3.06
CA LEU A 250 -11.25 -0.40 -2.06
C LEU A 250 -12.57 0.07 -1.46
N ARG A 251 -13.64 0.12 -2.25
CA ARG A 251 -15.00 0.38 -1.76
C ARG A 251 -15.50 -0.77 -0.89
N ALA A 252 -15.30 -2.02 -1.31
CA ALA A 252 -15.70 -3.19 -0.52
C ALA A 252 -14.99 -3.24 0.85
N GLU A 253 -13.70 -2.91 0.88
CA GLU A 253 -12.95 -2.79 2.13
C GLU A 253 -13.47 -1.64 2.99
N GLN A 254 -13.78 -0.48 2.40
CA GLN A 254 -14.35 0.64 3.15
C GLN A 254 -15.72 0.29 3.76
N GLU A 255 -16.60 -0.35 2.99
CA GLU A 255 -17.89 -0.83 3.48
C GLU A 255 -17.72 -1.85 4.62
N PHE A 256 -16.74 -2.74 4.51
CA PHE A 256 -16.39 -3.65 5.58
C PHE A 256 -15.91 -2.89 6.83
N GLN A 257 -15.01 -1.92 6.69
CA GLN A 257 -14.51 -1.11 7.81
C GLN A 257 -15.61 -0.27 8.47
N ASP A 258 -16.56 0.24 7.69
CA ASP A 258 -17.72 0.97 8.21
C ASP A 258 -18.65 0.04 8.98
N ARG A 259 -18.89 -1.20 8.49
CA ARG A 259 -19.63 -2.24 9.23
C ARG A 259 -18.92 -2.62 10.53
N VAL A 260 -17.60 -2.81 10.52
CA VAL A 260 -16.81 -3.07 11.73
C VAL A 260 -16.93 -1.92 12.71
N THR A 261 -16.85 -0.68 12.24
CA THR A 261 -16.94 0.51 13.09
C THR A 261 -18.34 0.68 13.70
N LYS A 262 -19.41 0.33 12.97
CA LYS A 262 -20.78 0.27 13.50
C LYS A 262 -20.89 -0.80 14.59
N LEU A 263 -20.42 -2.02 14.31
CA LEU A 263 -20.42 -3.12 15.27
C LEU A 263 -19.61 -2.80 16.55
N MET A 264 -18.48 -2.08 16.41
CA MET A 264 -17.73 -1.59 17.57
C MET A 264 -18.51 -0.61 18.43
N LYS A 265 -19.32 0.26 17.82
CA LYS A 265 -20.15 1.23 18.54
C LYS A 265 -21.34 0.56 19.20
N ASP A 266 -21.96 -0.40 18.52
CA ASP A 266 -23.17 -1.09 18.99
C ASP A 266 -22.88 -2.12 20.09
N GLU A 267 -21.81 -2.91 19.93
CA GLU A 267 -21.42 -3.97 20.89
C GLU A 267 -20.33 -3.52 21.89
N GLY A 268 -19.81 -2.30 21.74
CA GLY A 268 -18.86 -1.71 22.69
C GLY A 268 -17.45 -2.32 22.65
N TYR A 269 -17.03 -2.91 21.53
CA TYR A 269 -15.69 -3.47 21.40
C TYR A 269 -14.60 -2.39 21.41
N LYS A 270 -13.59 -2.56 22.26
CA LYS A 270 -12.41 -1.67 22.33
C LYS A 270 -11.37 -1.95 21.24
N TRP A 271 -11.36 -3.15 20.68
CA TRP A 271 -10.35 -3.58 19.72
C TRP A 271 -10.93 -3.89 18.34
N ARG A 272 -10.36 -3.25 17.31
CA ARG A 272 -10.79 -3.40 15.91
C ARG A 272 -10.67 -4.82 15.38
N GLY A 273 -9.58 -5.52 15.72
CA GLY A 273 -9.35 -6.89 15.26
C GLY A 273 -10.41 -7.88 15.76
N SER A 274 -10.87 -7.69 17.01
CA SER A 274 -11.90 -8.54 17.62
C SER A 274 -13.29 -8.29 17.01
N ALA A 275 -13.61 -7.04 16.71
CA ALA A 275 -14.85 -6.69 16.02
C ALA A 275 -14.86 -7.18 14.57
N ALA A 276 -13.73 -7.09 13.86
CA ALA A 276 -13.60 -7.59 12.49
C ALA A 276 -13.74 -9.12 12.41
N SER A 277 -13.15 -9.86 13.34
CA SER A 277 -13.30 -11.32 13.38
C SER A 277 -14.73 -11.74 13.74
N ARG A 278 -15.39 -11.00 14.64
CA ARG A 278 -16.80 -11.23 14.97
C ARG A 278 -17.72 -10.96 13.78
N LEU A 279 -17.50 -9.87 13.06
CA LEU A 279 -18.27 -9.53 11.86
C LEU A 279 -18.13 -10.60 10.77
N ARG A 280 -16.92 -11.11 10.54
CA ARG A 280 -16.69 -12.21 9.58
C ARG A 280 -17.46 -13.48 9.95
N LYS A 281 -17.45 -13.86 11.24
CA LYS A 281 -18.25 -15.00 11.72
C LYS A 281 -19.74 -14.81 11.51
N LEU A 282 -20.26 -13.60 11.76
CA LEU A 282 -21.68 -13.29 11.51
C LEU A 282 -22.03 -13.32 10.01
N ASP A 283 -21.12 -12.88 9.13
CA ASP A 283 -21.31 -12.97 7.68
C ASP A 283 -21.27 -14.44 7.21
N GLU A 284 -20.38 -15.27 7.75
CA GLU A 284 -20.32 -16.72 7.48
C GLU A 284 -21.59 -17.46 7.94
N GLU A 285 -22.08 -17.15 9.16
CA GLU A 285 -23.32 -17.73 9.70
C GLU A 285 -24.55 -17.36 8.85
N LYS A 286 -24.60 -16.13 8.31
CA LYS A 286 -25.69 -15.68 7.43
C LYS A 286 -25.65 -16.36 6.06
N LEU A 287 -24.46 -16.57 5.49
CA LEU A 287 -24.31 -17.29 4.22
C LEU A 287 -24.72 -18.76 4.39
N ALA A 288 -24.29 -19.41 5.47
CA ALA A 288 -24.66 -20.79 5.76
C ALA A 288 -26.17 -20.97 6.00
N ALA A 289 -26.85 -19.96 6.54
CA ALA A 289 -28.31 -19.98 6.74
C ALA A 289 -29.11 -19.75 5.45
N HIS A 290 -28.51 -19.20 4.39
CA HIS A 290 -29.18 -18.98 3.10
C HIS A 290 -29.03 -20.18 2.14
N ASP A 291 -28.05 -21.06 2.39
CA ASP A 291 -27.80 -22.26 1.59
C ASP A 291 -28.51 -23.53 2.14
N ALA A 292 -29.20 -23.43 3.28
CA ALA A 292 -29.94 -24.52 3.95
C ALA A 292 -31.45 -24.43 3.71
#